data_AF-A0A7S9LNT9-F1
#
_entry.id   AF-A0A7S9LNT9-F1
#
_cell.length_a   1.000
_cell.length_b   1.000
_cell.length_c   1.000
_cell.angle_alpha   90.00
_cell.angle_beta   90.00
_cell.angle_gamma   90.00
#
_symmetry.space_group_name_H-M   'P 1'
#
loop_
_entity.id
_entity.type
_entity.pdbx_description
1 polymer ?
#
loop_
_entity_poly.entity_id
_entity_poly.type
_entity_poly.pdbx_seq_one_letter_code
_entity_poly.pdbx_strand_id
1 'polypeptide(L)'
;MQPIHTPEAKSLISESFPTIYGTLKRGTLRKFLHDGSSAVFACKSIRERKSASTLFTSGVDAAIRKIQAQVDRYAGLPIDGLFDGYDAAPAHPEGMIYWDDLLRAVTLVTLFDQLVALTYKYPSHLDESPESIRKAALIVTMRPLFRVRRASRIVNSGRAFQQG
;
A
#
# COMPACT_ATOMS: atom_id res chain seq x y z
N MET A 1 -11.12 10.96 -2.75
CA MET A 1 -10.47 9.77 -2.18
C MET A 1 -10.34 8.73 -3.30
N GLN A 2 -9.19 8.06 -3.45
CA GLN A 2 -9.02 7.07 -4.53
C GLN A 2 -9.68 5.74 -4.12
N PRO A 3 -10.69 5.24 -4.87
CA PRO A 3 -11.32 3.96 -4.60
C PRO A 3 -10.41 2.79 -4.99
N ILE A 4 -10.64 1.63 -4.36
CA ILE A 4 -9.95 0.35 -4.62
C ILE A 4 -10.99 -0.68 -5.08
N HIS A 5 -10.71 -1.39 -6.18
CA HIS A 5 -11.72 -2.15 -6.91
C HIS A 5 -11.47 -3.66 -6.88
N THR A 6 -10.25 -4.09 -7.17
CA THR A 6 -9.92 -5.50 -7.37
C THR A 6 -9.90 -6.27 -6.05
N PRO A 7 -10.29 -7.55 -6.04
CA PRO A 7 -10.27 -8.38 -4.83
C PRO A 7 -8.88 -8.42 -4.15
N GLU A 8 -7.80 -8.49 -4.95
CA GLU A 8 -6.43 -8.46 -4.47
C GLU A 8 -6.11 -7.17 -3.72
N ALA A 9 -6.39 -6.01 -4.29
CA ALA A 9 -6.10 -4.74 -3.63
C ALA A 9 -7.02 -4.51 -2.43
N LYS A 10 -8.30 -4.90 -2.52
CA LYS A 10 -9.24 -4.88 -1.39
C LYS A 10 -8.75 -5.69 -0.20
N SER A 11 -8.10 -6.83 -0.46
CA SER A 11 -7.50 -7.67 0.58
C SER A 11 -6.44 -6.95 1.43
N LEU A 12 -5.88 -5.84 0.94
CA LEU A 12 -4.92 -4.99 1.66
C LEU A 12 -5.56 -3.80 2.38
N ILE A 13 -6.85 -3.52 2.21
CA ILE A 13 -7.53 -2.40 2.88
C ILE A 13 -7.64 -2.69 4.38
N SER A 14 -8.27 -3.82 4.71
CA SER A 14 -8.61 -4.18 6.09
C SER A 14 -8.80 -5.69 6.22
N GLU A 15 -8.82 -6.18 7.46
CA GLU A 15 -9.04 -7.60 7.76
C GLU A 15 -10.45 -8.09 7.39
N SER A 16 -11.41 -7.17 7.18
CA SER A 16 -12.77 -7.48 6.72
C SER A 16 -12.84 -8.06 5.30
N PHE A 17 -11.83 -7.81 4.46
CA PHE A 17 -11.77 -8.37 3.11
C PHE A 17 -11.04 -9.71 3.11
N PRO A 18 -11.49 -10.72 2.35
CA PRO A 18 -10.85 -12.03 2.32
C PRO A 18 -9.41 -11.96 1.81
N THR A 19 -8.57 -12.92 2.21
CA THR A 19 -7.20 -13.08 1.67
C THR A 19 -7.25 -13.79 0.32
N ILE A 20 -6.56 -13.25 -0.70
CA ILE A 20 -6.59 -13.84 -2.06
C ILE A 20 -5.55 -14.97 -2.26
N TYR A 21 -4.33 -14.83 -1.73
CA TYR A 21 -3.23 -15.80 -1.98
C TYR A 21 -2.77 -16.58 -0.73
N GLY A 22 -3.69 -17.03 0.13
CA GLY A 22 -3.42 -17.95 1.25
C GLY A 22 -2.92 -17.31 2.56
N THR A 23 -2.24 -18.11 3.41
CA THR A 23 -1.95 -17.86 4.85
C THR A 23 -0.85 -16.82 5.15
N LEU A 24 -0.43 -16.03 4.15
CA LEU A 24 0.55 -14.97 4.38
C LEU A 24 0.01 -13.97 5.40
N LYS A 25 0.72 -13.77 6.52
CA LYS A 25 0.43 -12.67 7.44
C LYS A 25 0.53 -11.35 6.67
N ARG A 26 -0.63 -10.77 6.36
CA ARG A 26 -0.72 -9.53 5.57
C ARG A 26 -0.69 -8.29 6.46
N GLY A 27 -0.01 -7.26 5.98
CA GLY A 27 -0.22 -5.90 6.47
C GLY A 27 -1.44 -5.29 5.79
N THR A 28 -2.18 -4.46 6.51
CA THR A 28 -3.36 -3.75 5.97
C THR A 28 -3.16 -2.24 6.03
N LEU A 29 -3.77 -1.52 5.09
CA LEU A 29 -3.79 -0.06 5.04
C LEU A 29 -4.37 0.51 6.33
N ARG A 30 -5.53 0.00 6.78
CA ARG A 30 -6.17 0.45 8.02
C ARG A 30 -5.20 0.43 9.19
N LYS A 31 -4.48 -0.68 9.36
CA LYS A 31 -3.51 -0.83 10.46
C LYS A 31 -2.28 0.04 10.27
N PHE A 32 -1.75 0.12 9.05
CA PHE A 32 -0.60 0.96 8.74
C PHE A 32 -0.89 2.43 9.04
N LEU A 33 -2.02 2.92 8.55
CA LEU A 33 -2.46 4.30 8.72
C LEU A 33 -2.78 4.61 10.19
N HIS A 34 -3.43 3.69 10.90
CA HIS A 34 -3.76 3.85 12.32
C HIS A 34 -2.51 3.89 13.21
N ASP A 35 -1.71 2.83 13.17
CA ASP A 35 -0.57 2.68 14.06
C ASP A 35 0.55 3.64 13.67
N GLY A 36 0.72 3.91 12.37
CA GLY A 36 1.68 4.87 11.86
C GLY A 36 1.32 6.30 12.24
N SER A 37 0.07 6.74 12.00
CA SER A 37 -0.34 8.11 12.33
C SER A 37 -0.29 8.34 13.84
N SER A 38 -0.74 7.38 14.64
CA SER A 38 -0.66 7.45 16.10
C SER A 38 0.78 7.63 16.59
N ALA A 39 1.72 6.87 16.04
CA ALA A 39 3.14 6.98 16.40
C ALA A 39 3.75 8.32 15.98
N VAL A 40 3.39 8.83 14.80
CA VAL A 40 3.85 10.15 14.34
C VAL A 40 3.28 11.26 15.22
N PHE A 41 1.96 11.27 15.48
CA PHE A 41 1.33 12.31 16.30
C PHE A 41 1.84 12.34 17.75
N ALA A 42 2.28 11.19 18.29
CA ALA A 42 2.88 11.10 19.62
C ALA A 42 4.26 11.79 19.73
N CYS A 43 4.91 12.11 18.61
CA CYS A 43 6.19 12.82 18.60
C CYS A 43 6.02 14.29 19.01
N LYS A 44 6.97 14.83 19.78
CA LYS A 44 6.87 16.13 20.45
C LYS A 44 7.08 17.28 19.48
N SER A 45 8.05 17.16 18.58
CA SER A 45 8.42 18.22 17.64
C SER A 45 8.06 17.87 16.19
N ILE A 46 7.90 18.90 15.36
CA ILE A 46 7.69 18.73 13.91
C ILE A 46 8.87 17.98 13.27
N ARG A 47 10.10 18.21 13.74
CA ARG A 47 11.31 17.49 13.27
C ARG A 47 11.21 16.00 13.55
N GLU A 48 10.85 15.62 14.78
CA GLU A 48 10.64 14.22 15.15
C GLU A 48 9.49 13.58 14.35
N ARG A 49 8.39 14.29 14.14
CA ARG A 49 7.26 13.82 13.32
C ARG A 49 7.70 13.47 11.89
N LYS A 50 8.49 14.34 11.26
CA LYS A 50 9.04 14.11 9.92
C LYS A 50 10.02 12.92 9.88
N SER A 51 10.90 12.80 10.88
CA SER A 51 11.80 11.65 10.98
C SER A 51 11.02 10.33 11.17
N ALA A 52 10.00 10.36 12.03
CA ALA A 52 9.11 9.23 12.26
C ALA A 52 8.34 8.87 10.98
N SER A 53 7.72 9.84 10.30
CA SER A 53 6.97 9.59 9.05
C SER A 53 7.86 8.93 7.99
N THR A 54 9.10 9.41 7.83
CA THR A 54 10.10 8.85 6.91
C THR A 54 10.42 7.37 7.19
N LEU A 55 10.47 6.96 8.46
CA LEU A 55 10.67 5.55 8.84
C LEU A 55 9.53 4.64 8.35
N PHE A 56 8.30 5.15 8.33
CA PHE A 56 7.15 4.42 7.80
C PHE A 56 7.08 4.45 6.27
N THR A 57 7.40 5.59 5.64
CA THR A 57 7.20 5.81 4.19
C THR A 57 8.34 5.32 3.32
N SER A 58 9.58 5.24 3.82
CA SER A 58 10.74 4.81 2.99
C SER A 58 10.55 3.45 2.31
N GLY A 59 9.97 2.47 3.01
CA GLY A 59 9.64 1.16 2.44
C GLY A 59 8.46 1.21 1.47
N VAL A 60 7.53 2.15 1.66
CA VAL A 60 6.39 2.40 0.78
C VAL A 60 6.86 3.03 -0.53
N ASP A 61 7.70 4.07 -0.47
CA ASP A 61 8.24 4.73 -1.67
C ASP A 61 9.05 3.77 -2.55
N ALA A 62 9.84 2.89 -1.93
CA ALA A 62 10.57 1.85 -2.65
C ALA A 62 9.62 0.84 -3.32
N ALA A 63 8.50 0.50 -2.68
CA ALA A 63 7.49 -0.37 -3.26
C ALA A 63 6.72 0.32 -4.39
N ILE A 64 6.36 1.60 -4.24
CA ILE A 64 5.71 2.41 -5.28
C ILE A 64 6.52 2.35 -6.57
N ARG A 65 7.83 2.61 -6.51
CA ARG A 65 8.70 2.57 -7.70
C ARG A 65 8.69 1.19 -8.37
N LYS A 66 8.65 0.10 -7.59
CA LYS A 66 8.62 -1.26 -8.12
C LYS A 66 7.30 -1.61 -8.78
N ILE A 67 6.18 -1.22 -8.17
CA ILE A 67 4.86 -1.46 -8.73
C ILE A 67 4.64 -0.58 -9.96
N GLN A 68 5.03 0.70 -9.90
CA GLN A 68 4.98 1.60 -11.04
C GLN A 68 5.75 1.02 -12.24
N ALA A 69 6.97 0.52 -12.03
CA ALA A 69 7.73 -0.11 -13.10
C ALA A 69 7.03 -1.34 -13.73
N GLN A 70 6.16 -2.03 -12.99
CA GLN A 70 5.32 -3.11 -13.55
C GLN A 70 4.11 -2.55 -14.32
N VAL A 71 3.47 -1.50 -13.80
CA VAL A 71 2.38 -0.79 -14.50
C VAL A 71 2.88 -0.21 -15.82
N ASP A 72 4.08 0.36 -15.83
CA ASP A 72 4.70 0.98 -17.01
C ASP A 72 4.94 -0.04 -18.15
N ARG A 73 4.99 -1.34 -17.87
CA ARG A 73 5.07 -2.39 -18.90
C ARG A 73 3.78 -2.52 -19.72
N TYR A 74 2.69 -1.98 -19.21
CA TYR A 74 1.39 -1.88 -19.88
C TYR A 74 1.15 -0.47 -20.46
N ALA A 75 2.18 0.40 -20.48
CA ALA A 75 2.07 1.73 -21.05
C ALA A 75 1.63 1.67 -22.52
N GLY A 76 0.73 2.58 -22.91
CA GLY A 76 0.16 2.64 -24.26
C GLY A 76 -1.08 1.76 -24.48
N LEU A 77 -1.45 0.91 -23.51
CA LEU A 77 -2.72 0.18 -23.58
C LEU A 77 -3.91 1.06 -23.12
N PRO A 78 -5.11 0.87 -23.71
CA PRO A 78 -6.31 1.59 -23.28
C PRO A 78 -6.72 1.29 -21.83
N ILE A 79 -6.89 2.35 -21.03
CA ILE A 79 -7.33 2.24 -19.63
C ILE A 79 -8.83 2.47 -19.42
N ASP A 80 -9.57 2.76 -20.49
CA ASP A 80 -11.01 2.99 -20.41
C ASP A 80 -11.74 1.73 -19.93
N GLY A 81 -12.62 1.88 -18.95
CA GLY A 81 -13.34 0.75 -18.35
C GLY A 81 -12.44 -0.28 -17.65
N LEU A 82 -11.23 0.11 -17.21
CA LEU A 82 -10.29 -0.80 -16.54
C LEU A 82 -10.90 -1.51 -15.31
N PHE A 83 -11.84 -0.85 -14.65
CA PHE A 83 -12.52 -1.34 -13.45
C PHE A 83 -14.01 -1.67 -13.69
N ASP A 84 -14.44 -1.81 -14.94
CA ASP A 84 -15.84 -2.16 -15.24
C ASP A 84 -16.20 -3.52 -14.62
N GLY A 85 -17.33 -3.57 -13.93
CA GLY A 85 -17.80 -4.76 -13.21
C GLY A 85 -17.15 -4.99 -11.84
N TYR A 86 -16.30 -4.08 -11.35
CA TYR A 86 -15.78 -4.13 -9.99
C TYR A 86 -16.44 -3.11 -9.07
N ASP A 87 -16.89 -3.56 -7.90
CA ASP A 87 -17.38 -2.64 -6.88
C ASP A 87 -16.24 -1.81 -6.28
N ALA A 88 -16.43 -0.50 -6.12
CA ALA A 88 -15.46 0.34 -5.43
C ALA A 88 -15.54 0.16 -3.91
N ALA A 89 -14.38 0.09 -3.25
CA ALA A 89 -14.24 0.19 -1.80
C ALA A 89 -13.36 1.38 -1.41
N PRO A 90 -13.65 2.06 -0.30
CA PRO A 90 -12.79 3.14 0.17
C PRO A 90 -11.45 2.59 0.66
N ALA A 91 -10.35 3.25 0.29
CA ALA A 91 -9.00 2.81 0.68
C ALA A 91 -8.76 2.84 2.21
N HIS A 92 -9.54 3.62 2.95
CA HIS A 92 -9.54 3.69 4.41
C HIS A 92 -10.88 4.23 4.93
N PRO A 93 -11.21 4.04 6.23
CA PRO A 93 -12.45 4.53 6.81
C PRO A 93 -12.62 6.05 6.69
N GLU A 94 -13.84 6.51 6.48
CA GLU A 94 -14.19 7.93 6.56
C GLU A 94 -14.10 8.43 8.01
N GLY A 95 -13.68 9.68 8.20
CA GLY A 95 -13.60 10.33 9.51
C GLY A 95 -12.37 10.02 10.36
N MET A 96 -11.46 9.16 9.88
CA MET A 96 -10.21 8.91 10.58
C MET A 96 -9.14 9.94 10.20
N ILE A 97 -8.42 10.43 11.21
CA ILE A 97 -7.34 11.43 11.04
C ILE A 97 -6.04 10.70 10.76
N TYR A 98 -5.34 11.12 9.72
CA TYR A 98 -4.08 10.54 9.28
C TYR A 98 -2.98 11.59 9.22
N TRP A 99 -1.73 11.14 9.34
CA TRP A 99 -0.60 11.96 8.94
C TRP A 99 -0.43 11.89 7.41
N ASP A 100 -0.42 13.04 6.73
CA ASP A 100 -0.50 13.14 5.27
C ASP A 100 0.56 12.30 4.54
N ASP A 101 1.81 12.25 5.03
CA ASP A 101 2.87 11.47 4.38
C ASP A 101 2.51 9.97 4.31
N LEU A 102 1.72 9.45 5.25
CA LEU A 102 1.34 8.04 5.29
C LEU A 102 0.29 7.69 4.23
N LEU A 103 -0.38 8.68 3.62
CA LEU A 103 -1.28 8.47 2.48
C LEU A 103 -0.55 7.94 1.25
N ARG A 104 0.79 8.02 1.20
CA ARG A 104 1.59 7.30 0.19
C ARG A 104 1.30 5.80 0.16
N ALA A 105 0.91 5.20 1.29
CA ALA A 105 0.49 3.80 1.32
C ALA A 105 -0.80 3.56 0.52
N VAL A 106 -1.72 4.53 0.50
CA VAL A 106 -2.92 4.49 -0.34
C VAL A 106 -2.53 4.54 -1.81
N THR A 107 -1.60 5.40 -2.20
CA THR A 107 -1.05 5.45 -3.56
C THR A 107 -0.45 4.11 -3.96
N LEU A 108 0.34 3.48 -3.09
CA LEU A 108 0.92 2.16 -3.34
C LEU A 108 -0.16 1.10 -3.63
N VAL A 109 -1.22 1.04 -2.81
CA VAL A 109 -2.30 0.05 -3.01
C VAL A 109 -3.14 0.38 -4.24
N THR A 110 -3.33 1.66 -4.57
CA THR A 110 -4.04 2.08 -5.79
C THR A 110 -3.26 1.71 -7.05
N LEU A 111 -1.93 1.88 -7.05
CA LEU A 111 -1.08 1.42 -8.15
C LEU A 111 -1.10 -0.11 -8.29
N PHE A 112 -1.13 -0.82 -7.17
CA PHE A 112 -1.31 -2.27 -7.19
C PHE A 112 -2.68 -2.68 -7.74
N ASP A 113 -3.76 -1.97 -7.37
CA ASP A 113 -5.11 -2.17 -7.91
C ASP A 113 -5.14 -2.03 -9.43
N GLN A 114 -4.49 -0.97 -9.94
CA GLN A 114 -4.36 -0.72 -11.37
C GLN A 114 -3.58 -1.85 -12.06
N LEU A 115 -2.45 -2.29 -11.50
CA LEU A 115 -1.68 -3.40 -12.05
C LEU A 115 -2.51 -4.69 -12.12
N VAL A 116 -3.24 -5.01 -11.05
CA VAL A 116 -4.11 -6.19 -11.00
C VAL A 116 -5.16 -6.12 -12.11
N ALA A 117 -5.87 -5.00 -12.23
CA ALA A 117 -6.87 -4.82 -13.28
C ALA A 117 -6.28 -4.92 -14.69
N LEU A 118 -5.08 -4.36 -14.92
CA LEU A 118 -4.37 -4.48 -16.19
C LEU A 118 -4.03 -5.94 -16.53
N THR A 119 -3.59 -6.73 -15.55
CA THR A 119 -3.29 -8.15 -15.76
C THR A 119 -4.53 -9.00 -16.05
N TYR A 120 -5.71 -8.57 -15.60
CA TYR A 120 -6.98 -9.22 -15.93
C TYR A 120 -7.50 -8.81 -17.31
N LYS A 121 -7.39 -7.53 -17.66
CA LYS A 121 -7.85 -7.00 -18.95
C LYS A 121 -6.95 -7.43 -20.11
N TYR A 122 -5.64 -7.54 -19.86
CA TYR A 122 -4.62 -7.87 -20.85
C TYR A 122 -3.75 -9.05 -20.41
N PRO A 123 -4.33 -10.26 -20.24
CA PRO A 123 -3.64 -11.41 -19.67
C PRO A 123 -2.51 -11.95 -20.55
N SER A 124 -2.48 -11.64 -21.85
CA SER A 124 -1.49 -12.13 -22.81
C SER A 124 -0.51 -11.06 -23.28
N HIS A 125 -0.51 -9.87 -22.65
CA HIS A 125 0.37 -8.75 -23.05
C HIS A 125 1.85 -9.00 -22.72
N LEU A 126 2.12 -9.80 -21.68
CA LEU A 126 3.47 -10.15 -21.25
C LEU A 126 3.65 -11.68 -21.32
N ASP A 127 4.88 -12.13 -21.52
CA ASP A 127 5.23 -13.56 -21.54
C ASP A 127 5.08 -14.23 -20.16
N GLU A 128 5.09 -13.45 -19.08
CA GLU A 128 4.93 -13.92 -17.71
C GLU A 128 3.46 -14.20 -17.37
N SER A 129 3.20 -15.26 -16.59
CA SER A 129 1.84 -15.56 -16.11
C SER A 129 1.26 -14.37 -15.31
N PRO A 130 0.04 -13.88 -15.66
CA PRO A 130 -0.66 -12.83 -14.93
C PRO A 130 -0.77 -13.08 -13.43
N GLU A 131 -1.03 -14.33 -13.04
CA GLU A 131 -1.13 -14.71 -11.62
C GLU A 131 0.21 -14.56 -10.90
N SER A 132 1.33 -14.90 -11.55
CA SER A 132 2.67 -14.72 -10.99
C SER A 132 3.00 -13.24 -10.79
N ILE A 133 2.65 -12.38 -11.75
CA ILE A 133 2.80 -10.92 -11.65
C ILE A 133 2.01 -10.41 -10.45
N ARG A 134 0.72 -10.77 -10.33
CA ARG A 134 -0.15 -10.34 -9.23
C ARG A 134 0.36 -10.81 -7.87
N LYS A 135 0.80 -12.07 -7.74
CA LYS A 135 1.36 -12.61 -6.48
C LYS A 135 2.64 -11.88 -6.06
N ALA A 136 3.57 -11.68 -7.00
CA ALA A 136 4.80 -10.97 -6.73
C ALA A 136 4.53 -9.51 -6.32
N ALA A 137 3.65 -8.83 -7.04
CA ALA A 137 3.22 -7.46 -6.76
C ALA A 137 2.50 -7.35 -5.41
N LEU A 138 1.64 -8.32 -5.03
CA LEU A 138 1.01 -8.36 -3.72
C LEU A 138 2.05 -8.39 -2.61
N ILE A 139 3.08 -9.25 -2.72
CA ILE A 139 4.14 -9.37 -1.72
C ILE A 139 4.90 -8.05 -1.57
N VAL A 140 5.24 -7.39 -2.69
CA VAL A 140 5.93 -6.09 -2.70
C VAL A 140 5.08 -5.02 -2.00
N THR A 141 3.78 -4.98 -2.28
CA THR A 141 2.82 -4.00 -1.75
C THR A 141 2.53 -4.23 -0.26
N MET A 142 2.33 -5.48 0.14
CA MET A 142 1.96 -5.90 1.50
C MET A 142 3.10 -5.73 2.52
N ARG A 143 4.35 -5.99 2.10
CA ARG A 143 5.52 -6.01 2.99
C ARG A 143 5.75 -4.69 3.75
N PRO A 144 5.72 -3.49 3.14
CA PRO A 144 5.86 -2.25 3.89
C PRO A 144 4.69 -2.03 4.87
N LEU A 145 3.46 -2.38 4.50
CA LEU A 145 2.30 -2.27 5.39
C LEU A 145 2.47 -3.11 6.66
N PHE A 146 3.06 -4.31 6.52
CA PHE A 146 3.31 -5.21 7.66
C PHE A 146 4.43 -4.69 8.58
N ARG A 147 5.37 -3.90 8.05
CA ARG A 147 6.52 -3.37 8.81
C ARG A 147 6.14 -2.25 9.78
N VAL A 148 4.90 -1.76 9.78
CA VAL A 148 4.42 -0.72 10.72
C VAL A 148 4.77 -1.05 12.17
N ARG A 149 4.60 -2.30 12.61
CA ARG A 149 4.93 -2.73 13.99
C ARG A 149 6.41 -2.58 14.34
N ARG A 150 7.31 -2.70 13.37
CA ARG A 150 8.75 -2.51 13.59
C ARG A 150 9.07 -1.02 13.66
N ALA A 151 8.52 -0.22 12.73
CA ALA A 151 8.72 1.23 12.72
C ALA A 151 8.17 1.89 13.99
N SER A 152 6.96 1.53 14.44
CA SER A 152 6.38 2.02 15.70
C SER A 152 7.26 1.67 16.91
N ARG A 153 7.86 0.47 16.96
CA ARG A 153 8.80 0.10 18.04
C ARG A 153 10.06 0.99 18.04
N ILE A 154 10.60 1.30 16.87
CA ILE A 154 11.78 2.17 16.75
C ILE A 154 11.45 3.59 17.22
N VAL A 155 10.31 4.14 16.79
CA VAL A 155 9.83 5.46 17.20
C VAL A 155 9.60 5.51 18.72
N ASN A 156 8.86 4.55 19.27
CA ASN A 156 8.55 4.51 20.71
C ASN A 156 9.79 4.30 21.58
N SER A 157 10.85 3.67 21.05
CA SER A 157 12.12 3.49 21.77
C SER A 157 13.01 4.74 21.80
N GLY A 158 12.63 5.83 21.12
CA GLY A 158 13.44 7.03 20.97
C GLY A 158 14.65 6.88 20.03
N ARG A 159 14.99 5.66 19.61
CA ARG A 159 16.10 5.38 18.67
C ARG A 159 15.97 6.11 17.34
N ALA A 160 14.75 6.46 16.93
CA ALA A 160 14.49 7.28 15.74
C ALA A 160 15.09 8.69 15.82
N PHE A 161 15.43 9.17 17.02
CA PHE A 161 15.79 10.57 17.27
C PHE A 161 17.21 10.76 17.83
N GLN A 162 17.94 9.68 18.09
CA GLN A 162 19.27 9.70 18.71
C GLN A 162 20.42 10.12 17.77
N GLN A 163 20.16 10.34 16.48
CA GLN A 163 21.16 10.77 15.49
C GLN A 163 20.94 12.23 15.02
N GLY A 164 20.21 13.04 15.80
CA GLY A 164 19.77 14.38 15.42
C GLY A 164 20.58 15.52 16.03
#